data_AF-A0A3D9H7U1-F1
#
_entry.id   AF-A0A3D9H7U1-F1
#
_cell.length_a   1.000
_cell.length_b   1.000
_cell.length_c   1.000
_cell.angle_alpha   90.00
_cell.angle_beta   90.00
_cell.angle_gamma   90.00
#
_symmetry.space_group_name_H-M   'P 1'
#
loop_
_entity.id
_entity.type
_entity.pdbx_description
1 polymer ?
#
loop_
_entity_poly.entity_id
_entity_poly.type
_entity_poly.pdbx_seq_one_letter_code
_entity_poly.pdbx_strand_id
1 'polypeptide(L)'
;MLLLRLIGRLFLILALALLGLGLYLWLGGEDIMLPAGKLWFDLHVDSLQYVQVIIERHLGLTGIWQNWIQNGLLQLQAWDALVRLFIWLLVLAGIFMILGRDRSRPRYTFRKK
;
A
#
# COMPACT_ATOMS: atom_id res chain seq x y z
N MET A 1 -17.09 15.22 0.79
CA MET A 1 -15.99 14.45 1.41
C MET A 1 -16.19 12.93 1.36
N LEU A 2 -16.96 12.38 0.42
CA LEU A 2 -17.21 10.94 0.34
C LEU A 2 -16.13 10.21 -0.48
N LEU A 3 -15.63 10.86 -1.55
CA LEU A 3 -14.54 10.34 -2.39
C LEU A 3 -13.25 10.09 -1.58
N LEU A 4 -12.81 11.06 -0.77
CA LEU A 4 -11.61 10.92 0.08
C LEU A 4 -11.75 9.76 1.09
N ARG A 5 -12.94 9.59 1.67
CA ARG A 5 -13.20 8.44 2.58
C ARG A 5 -13.19 7.12 1.83
N LEU A 6 -13.70 7.09 0.60
CA LEU A 6 -13.71 5.90 -0.25
C LEU A 6 -12.28 5.52 -0.65
N ILE A 7 -11.46 6.49 -1.04
CA ILE A 7 -10.03 6.31 -1.29
C ILE A 7 -9.31 5.79 -0.04
N GLY A 8 -9.54 6.40 1.13
CA GLY A 8 -8.96 5.93 2.39
C GLY A 8 -9.38 4.49 2.76
N ARG A 9 -10.63 4.11 2.50
CA ARG A 9 -11.10 2.73 2.68
C ARG A 9 -10.44 1.76 1.71
N LEU A 10 -10.26 2.15 0.45
CA LEU A 10 -9.53 1.33 -0.53
C LEU A 10 -8.10 1.06 -0.06
N PHE A 11 -7.37 2.09 0.39
CA PHE A 11 -6.03 1.91 0.95
C PHE A 11 -6.01 0.99 2.18
N LEU A 12 -7.02 1.08 3.05
CA LEU A 12 -7.14 0.19 4.20
C LEU A 12 -7.37 -1.28 3.78
N ILE A 13 -8.27 -1.51 2.82
CA ILE A 13 -8.52 -2.85 2.27
C ILE A 13 -7.25 -3.40 1.63
N LEU A 14 -6.53 -2.60 0.85
CA LEU A 14 -5.25 -2.96 0.26
C LEU A 14 -4.20 -3.32 1.31
N ALA A 15 -4.09 -2.54 2.40
CA ALA A 15 -3.19 -2.85 3.50
C ALA A 15 -3.51 -4.21 4.13
N LEU A 16 -4.79 -4.48 4.43
CA LEU A 16 -5.21 -5.77 4.99
C LEU A 16 -4.97 -6.93 4.04
N ALA A 17 -5.19 -6.74 2.74
CA ALA A 17 -4.91 -7.74 1.72
C ALA A 17 -3.40 -8.07 1.66
N LEU A 18 -2.53 -7.05 1.72
CA LEU A 18 -1.08 -7.21 1.78
C LEU A 18 -0.62 -7.96 3.03
N LEU A 19 -1.21 -7.66 4.18
CA LEU A 19 -0.92 -8.38 5.42
C LEU A 19 -1.39 -9.84 5.35
N GLY A 20 -2.56 -10.08 4.77
CA GLY A 20 -3.05 -11.43 4.50
C GLY A 20 -2.14 -12.22 3.55
N LEU A 21 -1.65 -11.57 2.49
CA LEU A 21 -0.68 -12.16 1.57
C LEU A 21 0.64 -12.50 2.28
N GLY A 22 1.16 -11.59 3.11
CA GLY A 22 2.38 -11.84 3.88
C GLY A 22 2.24 -13.02 4.84
N LEU A 23 1.10 -13.12 5.55
CA LEU A 23 0.80 -14.27 6.41
C LEU A 23 0.62 -15.55 5.60
N TYR A 24 -0.03 -15.49 4.44
CA TYR A 24 -0.20 -16.65 3.56
C TYR A 24 1.15 -17.18 3.07
N LEU A 25 2.05 -16.31 2.61
CA LEU A 25 3.39 -16.68 2.17
C LEU A 25 4.21 -17.27 3.33
N TRP A 26 4.14 -16.64 4.51
CA TRP A 26 4.84 -17.13 5.69
C TRP A 26 4.34 -18.51 6.14
N LEU A 27 3.03 -18.73 6.15
CA LEU A 27 2.43 -20.03 6.48
C LEU A 27 2.63 -21.09 5.39
N GLY A 28 2.78 -20.66 4.14
CA GLY A 28 3.07 -21.52 2.98
C GLY A 28 4.50 -22.06 2.96
N GLY A 29 5.37 -21.58 3.87
CA GLY A 29 6.77 -21.99 3.93
C GLY A 29 7.66 -21.32 2.87
N GLU A 30 7.17 -20.26 2.22
CA GLU A 30 7.97 -19.47 1.31
C GLU A 30 9.09 -18.75 2.06
N ASP A 31 10.27 -18.64 1.43
CA ASP A 31 11.42 -18.00 2.04
C ASP A 31 11.28 -16.47 1.99
N ILE A 32 10.60 -15.93 3.00
CA ILE A 32 10.38 -14.49 3.19
C ILE A 32 11.65 -13.69 3.54
N MET A 33 12.80 -14.37 3.70
CA MET A 33 14.12 -13.73 3.85
C MET A 33 14.74 -13.38 2.49
N LEU A 34 14.21 -13.93 1.39
CA LEU A 34 14.65 -13.58 0.05
C LEU A 34 14.38 -12.09 -0.24
N PRO A 35 15.16 -11.48 -1.15
CA PRO A 35 14.86 -10.14 -1.65
C PRO A 35 13.43 -10.09 -2.20
N ALA A 36 12.70 -9.03 -1.88
CA ALA A 36 11.30 -8.85 -2.25
C ALA A 36 11.07 -8.97 -3.76
N GLY A 37 12.00 -8.45 -4.56
CA GLY A 37 11.95 -8.57 -6.02
C GLY A 37 12.15 -9.99 -6.52
N LYS A 38 12.96 -10.79 -5.84
CA LYS A 38 13.12 -12.20 -6.16
C LYS A 38 11.86 -12.98 -5.80
N LEU A 39 11.32 -12.78 -4.59
CA LEU A 39 10.07 -13.42 -4.17
C LEU A 39 8.91 -13.06 -5.10
N TRP A 40 8.79 -11.80 -5.52
CA TRP A 40 7.76 -11.39 -6.47
C TRP A 40 8.00 -12.01 -7.86
N PHE A 41 9.24 -12.04 -8.33
CA PHE A 41 9.57 -12.71 -9.58
C PHE A 41 9.20 -14.21 -9.55
N ASP A 42 9.55 -14.91 -8.47
CA ASP A 42 9.27 -16.33 -8.28
C ASP A 42 7.76 -16.61 -8.17
N LEU A 43 6.99 -15.70 -7.57
CA LEU A 43 5.53 -15.80 -7.51
C LEU A 43 4.87 -15.55 -8.87
N HIS A 44 5.18 -14.42 -9.53
CA HIS A 44 4.55 -14.01 -10.80
C HIS A 44 5.41 -13.01 -11.60
N VAL A 45 6.33 -13.53 -12.44
CA VAL A 45 7.15 -12.78 -13.40
C VAL A 45 6.36 -11.76 -14.22
N ASP A 46 5.26 -12.19 -14.86
CA ASP A 46 4.53 -11.36 -15.81
C ASP A 46 3.99 -10.10 -15.14
N SER A 47 3.51 -10.24 -13.89
CA SER A 47 2.98 -9.12 -13.12
C SER A 47 4.06 -8.05 -12.87
N LEU A 48 5.30 -8.46 -12.57
CA LEU A 48 6.40 -7.54 -12.33
C LEU A 48 6.81 -6.81 -13.61
N GLN A 49 6.84 -7.51 -14.76
CA GLN A 49 7.13 -6.90 -16.05
C GLN A 49 6.05 -5.91 -16.48
N TYR A 50 4.77 -6.26 -16.32
CA TYR A 50 3.67 -5.34 -16.64
C TYR A 50 3.73 -4.08 -15.78
N VAL A 51 3.93 -4.22 -14.46
CA VAL A 51 4.03 -3.07 -13.56
C VAL A 51 5.20 -2.17 -13.96
N GLN A 52 6.37 -2.73 -14.25
CA GLN A 52 7.53 -1.98 -14.72
C GLN A 52 7.19 -1.20 -16.01
N VAL A 53 6.65 -1.87 -17.02
CA VAL A 53 6.33 -1.25 -18.31
C VAL A 53 5.30 -0.14 -18.15
N ILE A 54 4.28 -0.33 -17.32
CA ILE A 54 3.27 0.70 -17.06
C ILE A 54 3.90 1.92 -16.39
N ILE A 55 4.74 1.72 -15.38
CA ILE A 55 5.35 2.85 -14.64
C ILE A 55 6.37 3.59 -15.51
N GLU A 56 7.23 2.86 -16.22
CA GLU A 56 8.29 3.46 -17.03
C GLU A 56 7.74 4.08 -18.32
N ARG A 57 6.87 3.36 -19.06
CA ARG A 57 6.39 3.83 -20.37
C ARG A 57 5.13 4.67 -20.29
N HIS A 58 4.18 4.32 -19.42
CA HIS A 58 2.87 4.97 -19.43
C HIS A 58 2.83 6.19 -18.51
N LEU A 59 3.48 6.11 -17.35
CA LEU A 59 3.56 7.23 -16.41
C LEU A 59 4.80 8.11 -16.64
N GLY A 60 5.82 7.60 -17.36
CA GLY A 60 7.08 8.30 -17.57
C GLY A 60 7.90 8.49 -16.30
N LEU A 61 7.64 7.68 -15.26
CA LEU A 61 8.23 7.82 -13.93
C LEU A 61 9.42 6.88 -13.74
N THR A 62 10.28 6.77 -14.75
CA THR A 62 11.43 5.85 -14.76
C THR A 62 12.35 6.05 -13.56
N GLY A 63 12.58 7.31 -13.15
CA GLY A 63 13.39 7.63 -11.97
C GLY A 63 12.77 7.14 -10.65
N ILE A 64 11.44 7.07 -10.55
CA ILE A 64 10.76 6.56 -9.36
C ILE A 64 10.86 5.03 -9.33
N TRP A 65 10.65 4.38 -10.47
CA TRP A 65 10.83 2.93 -10.58
C TRP A 65 12.24 2.52 -10.18
N GLN A 66 13.27 3.09 -10.79
CA GLN A 66 14.65 2.68 -10.57
C GLN A 66 15.15 3.05 -9.16
N ASN A 67 14.91 4.29 -8.70
CA ASN A 67 15.52 4.75 -7.45
C ASN A 67 14.75 4.30 -6.20
N TRP A 68 13.42 4.35 -6.24
CA TRP A 68 12.59 4.05 -5.06
C TRP A 68 12.10 2.61 -5.04
N ILE A 69 11.60 2.09 -6.15
CA ILE A 69 10.97 0.77 -6.18
C ILE A 69 12.03 -0.32 -6.35
N GLN A 70 12.90 -0.21 -7.36
CA GLN A 70 13.95 -1.20 -7.66
C GLN A 70 15.07 -1.18 -6.61
N ASN A 71 15.71 -0.04 -6.40
CA ASN A 71 16.84 0.05 -5.47
C ASN A 71 16.41 0.14 -4.00
N GLY A 72 15.21 0.66 -3.73
CA GLY A 72 14.72 0.83 -2.36
C GLY A 72 13.91 -0.35 -1.85
N LEU A 73 12.87 -0.76 -2.59
CA LEU A 73 11.87 -1.70 -2.10
C LEU A 73 12.18 -3.16 -2.48
N LEU A 74 12.59 -3.40 -3.73
CA LEU A 74 12.78 -4.73 -4.31
C LEU A 74 14.07 -5.42 -3.81
N GLN A 75 15.06 -4.65 -3.35
CA GLN A 75 16.31 -5.17 -2.77
C GLN A 75 16.20 -5.52 -1.28
N LEU A 76 15.18 -5.01 -0.57
CA LEU A 76 14.96 -5.36 0.83
C LEU A 76 14.49 -6.80 0.95
N GLN A 77 14.68 -7.38 2.14
CA GLN A 77 14.05 -8.66 2.47
C GLN A 77 12.54 -8.54 2.30
N ALA A 78 11.89 -9.58 1.76
CA ALA A 78 10.49 -9.55 1.42
C ALA A 78 9.59 -9.18 2.61
N TRP A 79 9.93 -9.70 3.79
CA TRP A 79 9.24 -9.34 5.03
C TRP A 79 9.31 -7.83 5.33
N ASP A 80 10.51 -7.25 5.28
CA ASP A 80 10.71 -5.82 5.52
C ASP A 80 9.98 -4.96 4.49
N ALA A 81 10.00 -5.37 3.22
CA ALA A 81 9.29 -4.68 2.15
C ALA A 81 7.77 -4.71 2.36
N LEU A 82 7.21 -5.87 2.73
CA LEU A 82 5.79 -6.05 3.03
C LEU A 82 5.34 -5.20 4.23
N VAL A 83 6.11 -5.21 5.32
CA VAL A 83 5.82 -4.42 6.52
C VAL A 83 5.87 -2.92 6.21
N ARG A 84 6.89 -2.46 5.47
CA ARG A 84 7.00 -1.05 5.06
C ARG A 84 5.83 -0.63 4.17
N LEU A 85 5.47 -1.44 3.17
CA LEU A 85 4.29 -1.19 2.33
C LEU A 85 3.00 -1.11 3.14
N PHE A 86 2.81 -2.06 4.06
CA PHE A 86 1.65 -2.10 4.95
C PHE A 86 1.54 -0.82 5.79
N ILE A 87 2.64 -0.39 6.43
CA ILE A 87 2.68 0.84 7.23
C ILE A 87 2.36 2.06 6.36
N TRP A 88 2.98 2.18 5.18
CA TRP A 88 2.71 3.30 4.26
C TRP A 88 1.24 3.37 3.84
N LEU A 89 0.63 2.22 3.50
CA LEU A 89 -0.78 2.16 3.13
C LEU A 89 -1.70 2.51 4.29
N LEU A 90 -1.39 2.07 5.51
CA LEU A 90 -2.14 2.46 6.70
C LEU A 90 -2.03 3.96 7.00
N VAL A 91 -0.84 4.54 6.88
CA VAL A 91 -0.62 5.97 7.08
C VAL A 91 -1.42 6.76 6.05
N LEU A 92 -1.37 6.40 4.77
CA LEU A 92 -2.15 7.04 3.71
C LEU A 92 -3.66 6.88 3.96
N ALA A 93 -4.12 5.68 4.32
CA ALA A 93 -5.52 5.44 4.66
C ALA A 93 -5.98 6.34 5.81
N GLY A 94 -5.19 6.43 6.88
CA GLY A 94 -5.46 7.29 8.04
C GLY A 94 -5.54 8.77 7.66
N ILE A 95 -4.56 9.27 6.89
CA ILE A 95 -4.53 10.65 6.41
C ILE A 95 -5.79 10.97 5.59
N PHE A 96 -6.15 10.13 4.63
CA PHE A 96 -7.34 10.34 3.79
C PHE A 96 -8.65 10.25 4.58
N MET A 97 -8.73 9.37 5.58
CA MET A 97 -9.90 9.28 6.46
C MET A 97 -10.04 10.50 7.37
N ILE A 98 -8.93 11.02 7.92
CA ILE A 98 -8.93 12.20 8.78
C ILE A 98 -9.26 13.46 7.97
N LEU A 99 -8.65 13.64 6.80
CA LEU A 99 -8.95 14.76 5.90
C LEU A 99 -10.39 14.70 5.37
N GLY A 100 -10.93 13.49 5.15
CA GLY A 100 -12.32 13.28 4.76
C GLY A 100 -13.33 13.39 5.92
N ARG A 101 -12.86 13.52 7.17
CA ARG A 101 -13.71 13.66 8.35
C ARG A 101 -14.20 15.10 8.42
N ASP A 102 -15.34 15.33 7.77
CA ASP A 102 -16.16 16.52 7.96
C ASP A 102 -16.22 16.83 9.46
N ARG A 103 -15.66 17.99 9.85
CA ARG A 103 -15.84 18.56 11.19
C ARG A 103 -17.30 19.00 11.28
N SER A 104 -18.24 18.06 11.28
CA SER A 104 -19.62 18.34 11.64
C SER A 104 -19.60 18.73 13.11
N ARG A 105 -19.49 20.05 13.34
CA ARG A 105 -19.52 20.69 14.65
C ARG A 105 -20.67 20.07 15.44
N PRO A 106 -20.48 19.62 16.69
CA PRO A 106 -21.62 19.32 17.54
C PRO A 106 -22.44 20.60 17.64
N ARG A 107 -23.59 20.61 16.96
CA ARG A 107 -24.55 21.70 17.04
C ARG A 107 -25.12 21.60 18.45
N TYR A 108 -24.53 22.31 19.39
CA TYR A 108 -25.10 22.54 20.72
C TYR A 108 -26.43 23.27 20.52
N THR A 109 -27.51 22.53 20.27
CA THR A 109 -28.86 23.07 20.37
C THR A 109 -29.21 23.10 21.84
N PHE A 110 -28.83 24.21 22.49
CA PHE A 110 -29.31 24.59 23.81
C PHE A 110 -30.82 24.86 23.71
N ARG A 111 -31.64 23.83 23.92
CA ARG A 111 -33.10 23.98 23.96
C ARG A 111 -33.50 24.34 25.39
N LYS A 112 -33.57 25.64 25.68
CA LYS A 112 -34.33 26.16 26.83
C LYS A 112 -35.82 26.03 26.51
N LYS A 113 -36.57 25.33 27.37
CA LYS A 113 -37.87 25.75 27.90
C LYS A 113 -38.25 24.85 29.06
#